data_AF-A0A7C1WKL8-F1
#
_entry.id   AF-A0A7C1WKL8-F1
#
_cell.length_a   1.000
_cell.length_b   1.000
_cell.length_c   1.000
_cell.angle_alpha   90.00
_cell.angle_beta   90.00
_cell.angle_gamma   90.00
#
_symmetry.space_group_name_H-M   'P 1'
#
loop_
_entity.id
_entity.type
_entity.pdbx_description
1 polymer ?
#
loop_
_entity_poly.entity_id
_entity_poly.type
_entity_poly.pdbx_seq_one_letter_code
_entity_poly.pdbx_strand_id
1 'polypeptide(L)'
;MRQASKWTLIGLLIWALASWGLAPTARSQLSLSAVIQETARQLDLALQQSLLASSAPTLENAQALSHQLLNLLEGQSGSDYDSRYPIAGDQLGLIEYASQIEAGLQDARYQHRFDVTVDNIMIDFKLALARTQQVLQLTALGDTREKLNETTAFLSAAKGRADDVPPLGGILFLVAQIAQP
;
A
#
# COMPACT_ATOMS: atom_id res chain seq x y z
N MET A 1 -42.76 18.13 43.92
CA MET A 1 -41.31 17.89 43.95
C MET A 1 -41.08 16.42 43.61
N ARG A 2 -40.85 16.10 42.33
CA ARG A 2 -40.73 14.71 41.85
C ARG A 2 -39.26 14.28 41.92
N GLN A 3 -39.01 13.24 42.70
CA GLN A 3 -37.72 12.54 42.77
C GLN A 3 -37.38 11.98 41.39
N ALA A 4 -36.30 12.46 40.79
CA ALA A 4 -35.66 11.79 39.68
C ALA A 4 -35.14 10.44 40.20
N SER A 5 -35.59 9.35 39.58
CA SER A 5 -35.17 8.00 39.98
C SER A 5 -33.67 7.84 39.73
N LYS A 6 -32.97 7.14 40.63
CA LYS A 6 -31.52 6.89 40.54
C LYS A 6 -31.08 6.20 39.23
N TRP A 7 -32.04 5.73 38.42
CA TRP A 7 -31.82 5.05 37.15
C TRP A 7 -31.58 6.01 35.96
N THR A 8 -32.08 7.25 36.00
CA THR A 8 -31.82 8.22 34.92
C THR A 8 -30.42 8.83 34.96
N LEU A 9 -29.74 8.82 36.11
CA LEU A 9 -28.36 9.30 36.23
C LEU A 9 -27.32 8.27 35.76
N ILE A 10 -27.63 6.97 35.80
CA ILE A 10 -26.73 5.92 35.31
C ILE A 10 -26.80 5.81 33.77
N GLY A 11 -27.98 6.02 33.18
CA GLY A 11 -28.14 6.01 31.71
C GLY A 11 -27.38 7.13 31.00
N LEU A 12 -27.25 8.30 31.64
CA LEU A 12 -26.51 9.45 31.08
C LEU A 12 -24.98 9.32 31.24
N LEU A 13 -24.48 8.52 32.18
CA LEU A 13 -23.05 8.26 32.31
C LEU A 13 -22.53 7.25 31.26
N ILE A 14 -23.39 6.33 30.81
CA ILE A 14 -23.03 5.36 29.77
C ILE A 14 -22.98 6.01 28.38
N TRP A 15 -23.76 7.07 28.12
CA TRP A 15 -23.69 7.84 26.88
C TRP A 15 -22.53 8.84 26.83
N ALA A 16 -22.10 9.38 27.98
CA ALA A 16 -20.97 10.32 28.05
C ALA A 16 -19.59 9.63 27.93
N LEU A 17 -19.47 8.35 28.27
CA LEU A 17 -18.22 7.58 28.10
C LEU A 17 -18.05 6.97 26.71
N ALA A 18 -19.10 6.93 25.88
CA ALA A 18 -19.03 6.44 24.51
C ALA A 18 -18.56 7.52 23.50
N SER A 19 -18.44 8.78 23.92
CA SER A 19 -18.07 9.90 23.05
C SER A 19 -16.62 10.37 23.18
N TRP A 20 -15.83 9.82 24.12
CA TRP A 20 -14.40 10.14 24.27
C TRP A 20 -13.54 8.88 24.07
N GLY A 21 -13.11 8.66 22.83
CA GLY A 21 -11.73 8.23 22.58
C GLY A 21 -11.38 6.75 22.55
N LEU A 22 -12.32 5.81 22.47
CA LEU A 22 -12.00 4.38 22.31
C LEU A 22 -13.00 3.67 21.40
N ALA A 23 -13.08 4.07 20.14
CA ALA A 23 -13.17 3.03 19.13
C ALA A 23 -11.73 2.50 18.99
N PRO A 24 -11.39 1.31 19.50
CA PRO A 24 -10.30 0.60 18.86
C PRO A 24 -10.81 0.40 17.44
N THR A 25 -10.32 1.19 16.48
CA THR A 25 -10.47 0.80 15.09
C THR A 25 -9.92 -0.61 15.05
N ALA A 26 -10.80 -1.56 14.82
CA ALA A 26 -10.46 -2.96 14.65
C ALA A 26 -9.69 -3.12 13.33
N ARG A 27 -8.59 -2.39 13.15
CA ARG A 27 -7.44 -2.88 12.41
C ARG A 27 -6.91 -4.01 13.29
N SER A 28 -7.56 -5.16 13.20
CA SER A 28 -6.92 -6.41 13.60
C SER A 28 -5.52 -6.35 13.02
N GLN A 29 -4.47 -6.43 13.86
CA GLN A 29 -3.12 -6.65 13.38
C GLN A 29 -3.19 -7.85 12.44
N LEU A 30 -3.15 -7.60 11.13
CA LEU A 30 -3.09 -8.66 10.14
C LEU A 30 -1.85 -9.49 10.48
N SER A 31 -1.97 -10.81 10.39
CA SER A 31 -0.77 -11.65 10.50
C SER A 31 0.21 -11.25 9.41
N LEU A 32 1.51 -11.42 9.64
CA LEU A 32 2.53 -11.11 8.63
C LEU A 32 2.22 -11.80 7.28
N SER A 33 1.75 -13.04 7.31
CA SER A 33 1.29 -13.76 6.12
C SER A 33 0.16 -13.03 5.38
N ALA A 34 -0.86 -12.55 6.10
CA ALA A 34 -1.95 -11.79 5.51
C ALA A 34 -1.49 -10.44 4.92
N VAL A 35 -0.57 -9.74 5.59
CA VAL A 35 0.04 -8.50 5.08
C VAL A 35 0.78 -8.78 3.77
N ILE A 36 1.61 -9.82 3.72
CA ILE A 36 2.37 -10.19 2.51
C ILE A 36 1.43 -10.56 1.35
N GLN A 37 0.37 -11.35 1.60
CA GLN A 37 -0.61 -11.73 0.58
C GLN A 37 -1.38 -10.53 0.04
N GLU A 38 -1.81 -9.63 0.91
CA GLU A 38 -2.52 -8.42 0.49
C GLU A 38 -1.60 -7.47 -0.27
N THR A 39 -0.33 -7.36 0.13
CA THR A 39 0.69 -6.61 -0.62
C THR A 39 0.85 -7.16 -2.04
N ALA A 40 0.89 -8.49 -2.20
CA ALA A 40 0.96 -9.11 -3.53
C ALA A 40 -0.26 -8.75 -4.39
N ARG A 41 -1.46 -8.78 -3.79
CA ARG A 41 -2.70 -8.42 -4.47
C ARG A 41 -2.73 -6.94 -4.90
N GLN A 42 -2.30 -6.03 -4.03
CA GLN A 42 -2.22 -4.60 -4.34
C GLN A 42 -1.16 -4.30 -5.39
N LEU A 43 -0.04 -5.03 -5.37
CA LEU A 43 1.01 -4.90 -6.36
C LEU A 43 0.56 -5.33 -7.75
N ASP A 44 -0.26 -6.39 -7.84
CA ASP A 44 -0.88 -6.78 -9.11
C ASP A 44 -1.81 -5.70 -9.67
N LEU A 45 -2.55 -5.00 -8.81
CA LEU A 45 -3.36 -3.85 -9.22
C LEU A 45 -2.48 -2.69 -9.71
N ALA A 46 -1.41 -2.35 -9.00
CA ALA A 46 -0.48 -1.31 -9.40
C ALA A 46 0.20 -1.62 -10.75
N LEU A 47 0.61 -2.88 -10.97
CA LEU A 47 1.18 -3.31 -12.25
C LEU A 47 0.18 -3.18 -13.41
N GLN A 48 -1.06 -3.64 -13.21
CA GLN A 48 -2.12 -3.47 -14.23
C GLN A 48 -2.35 -2.00 -14.53
N GLN A 49 -2.42 -1.16 -13.51
CA GLN A 49 -2.62 0.27 -13.65
C GLN A 49 -1.46 0.95 -14.40
N SER A 50 -0.22 0.58 -14.10
CA SER A 50 0.98 1.10 -14.77
C SER A 50 1.00 0.73 -16.27
N LEU A 51 0.59 -0.49 -16.62
CA LEU A 51 0.49 -0.95 -18.00
C LEU A 51 -0.64 -0.25 -18.77
N LEU A 52 -1.79 -0.01 -18.11
CA LEU A 52 -2.87 0.77 -18.70
C LEU A 52 -2.44 2.22 -18.95
N ALA A 53 -1.72 2.82 -17.99
CA ALA A 53 -1.20 4.17 -18.13
C ALA A 53 -0.20 4.27 -19.29
N SER A 54 0.73 3.31 -19.41
CA SER A 54 1.77 3.32 -20.46
C SER A 54 1.19 3.12 -21.87
N SER A 55 0.10 2.36 -21.98
CA SER A 55 -0.62 2.14 -23.23
C SER A 55 -1.71 3.19 -23.52
N ALA A 56 -1.87 4.20 -22.66
CA ALA A 56 -2.90 5.21 -22.82
C ALA A 56 -2.76 5.98 -24.16
N PRO A 57 -3.89 6.30 -24.83
CA PRO A 57 -3.86 6.92 -26.16
C PRO A 57 -3.49 8.41 -26.13
N THR A 58 -3.68 9.09 -24.99
CA THR A 58 -3.45 10.52 -24.82
C THR A 58 -2.67 10.79 -23.54
N LEU A 59 -2.01 11.95 -23.48
CA LEU A 59 -1.29 12.41 -22.28
C LEU A 59 -2.23 12.52 -21.08
N GLU A 60 -3.41 13.12 -21.27
CA GLU A 60 -4.42 13.26 -20.23
C GLU A 60 -4.85 11.92 -19.64
N ASN A 61 -5.09 10.91 -20.49
CA ASN A 61 -5.44 9.57 -20.02
C ASN A 61 -4.28 8.92 -19.26
N ALA A 62 -3.04 9.08 -19.75
CA ALA A 62 -1.86 8.57 -19.06
C ALA A 62 -1.71 9.20 -17.66
N GLN A 63 -1.89 10.52 -17.55
CA GLN A 63 -1.82 11.26 -16.29
C GLN A 63 -2.95 10.88 -15.33
N ALA A 64 -4.18 10.75 -15.82
CA ALA A 64 -5.30 10.28 -15.01
C ALA A 64 -5.07 8.88 -14.41
N LEU A 65 -4.58 7.95 -15.24
CA LEU A 65 -4.23 6.60 -14.80
C LEU A 65 -3.01 6.61 -13.86
N SER A 66 -2.09 7.56 -14.04
CA SER A 66 -0.93 7.74 -13.17
C SER A 66 -1.30 8.29 -11.79
N HIS A 67 -2.33 9.13 -11.68
CA HIS A 67 -2.87 9.53 -10.37
C HIS A 67 -3.44 8.34 -9.60
N GLN A 68 -4.16 7.43 -10.28
CA GLN A 68 -4.63 6.19 -9.65
C GLN A 68 -3.46 5.30 -9.22
N LEU A 69 -2.40 5.19 -10.04
CA LEU A 69 -1.20 4.44 -9.69
C LEU A 69 -0.48 5.06 -8.48
N LEU A 70 -0.35 6.37 -8.46
CA LEU A 70 0.25 7.12 -7.35
C LEU A 70 -0.52 6.85 -6.05
N ASN A 71 -1.85 6.93 -6.10
CA ASN A 71 -2.72 6.59 -4.97
C ASN A 71 -2.54 5.13 -4.48
N LEU A 72 -2.30 4.15 -5.37
CA LEU A 72 -2.01 2.76 -5.00
C LEU A 72 -0.63 2.60 -4.31
N LEU A 73 0.34 3.42 -4.71
CA LEU A 73 1.70 3.37 -4.17
C LEU A 73 1.80 3.99 -2.77
N GLU A 74 1.24 5.19 -2.57
CA GLU A 74 1.36 5.94 -1.31
C GLU A 74 0.17 5.78 -0.35
N GLY A 75 -1.01 5.42 -0.87
CA GLY A 75 -2.24 5.33 -0.08
C GLY A 75 -2.84 6.68 0.30
N GLN A 76 -3.96 6.66 1.02
CA GLN A 76 -4.69 7.87 1.44
C GLN A 76 -3.93 8.80 2.39
N SER A 77 -2.92 8.27 3.06
CA SER A 77 -2.08 9.00 4.00
C SER A 77 -0.96 9.78 3.29
N GLY A 78 -0.75 9.50 1.99
CA GLY A 78 0.32 10.10 1.19
C GLY A 78 0.08 11.57 0.89
N SER A 79 1.17 12.31 0.66
CA SER A 79 1.12 13.75 0.44
C SER A 79 0.52 14.13 -0.91
N ASP A 80 0.65 13.26 -1.90
CA ASP A 80 0.22 13.54 -3.27
C ASP A 80 -1.14 12.89 -3.59
N TYR A 81 -1.82 12.34 -2.57
CA TYR A 81 -3.04 11.58 -2.74
C TYR A 81 -4.13 12.47 -3.34
N ASP A 82 -4.74 11.99 -4.43
CA ASP A 82 -5.80 12.73 -5.11
C ASP A 82 -7.12 11.95 -5.10
N SER A 83 -8.06 12.41 -4.28
CA SER A 83 -9.39 11.80 -4.16
C SER A 83 -10.22 11.87 -5.44
N ARG A 84 -9.85 12.72 -6.41
CA ARG A 84 -10.53 12.80 -7.72
C ARG A 84 -10.25 11.56 -8.58
N TYR A 85 -9.20 10.82 -8.26
CA TYR A 85 -8.78 9.60 -8.95
C TYR A 85 -8.87 8.39 -8.01
N PRO A 86 -10.10 7.95 -7.64
CA PRO A 86 -10.28 6.89 -6.68
C PRO A 86 -9.63 5.59 -7.16
N ILE A 87 -9.15 4.80 -6.21
CA ILE A 87 -8.53 3.49 -6.42
C ILE A 87 -9.41 2.38 -5.85
N ALA A 88 -9.34 1.20 -6.47
CA ALA A 88 -9.83 -0.01 -5.86
C ALA A 88 -8.83 -0.48 -4.79
N GLY A 89 -9.31 -1.02 -3.67
CA GLY A 89 -8.46 -1.50 -2.57
C GLY A 89 -8.87 -0.92 -1.22
N ASP A 90 -8.00 -1.12 -0.23
CA ASP A 90 -8.17 -0.71 1.16
C ASP A 90 -7.54 0.66 1.49
N GLN A 91 -6.94 1.31 0.49
CA GLN A 91 -6.41 2.67 0.53
C GLN A 91 -5.16 2.86 1.40
N LEU A 92 -4.50 1.77 1.81
CA LEU A 92 -3.32 1.82 2.69
C LEU A 92 -2.04 2.23 1.96
N GLY A 93 -1.86 1.75 0.72
CA GLY A 93 -0.69 2.02 -0.11
C GLY A 93 0.42 0.96 0.01
N LEU A 94 1.10 0.67 -1.09
CA LEU A 94 2.17 -0.34 -1.15
C LEU A 94 3.38 -0.04 -0.24
N ILE A 95 3.72 1.24 -0.05
CA ILE A 95 4.83 1.64 0.82
C ILE A 95 4.52 1.36 2.29
N GLU A 96 3.28 1.62 2.72
CA GLU A 96 2.83 1.31 4.08
C GLU A 96 2.77 -0.21 4.30
N TYR A 97 2.29 -0.96 3.31
CA TYR A 97 2.37 -2.43 3.31
C TYR A 97 3.80 -2.96 3.48
N ALA A 98 4.76 -2.43 2.71
CA ALA A 98 6.17 -2.80 2.85
C ALA A 98 6.73 -2.47 4.23
N SER A 99 6.31 -1.35 4.83
CA SER A 99 6.71 -0.96 6.20
C SER A 99 6.14 -1.91 7.26
N GLN A 100 4.91 -2.40 7.07
CA GLN A 100 4.32 -3.41 7.95
C GLN A 100 4.98 -4.79 7.80
N ILE A 101 5.40 -5.15 6.58
CA ILE A 101 6.21 -6.36 6.35
C ILE A 101 7.54 -6.25 7.10
N GLU A 102 8.25 -5.12 6.95
CA GLU A 102 9.50 -4.85 7.67
C GLU A 102 9.31 -5.01 9.18
N ALA A 103 8.30 -4.33 9.75
CA ALA A 103 8.01 -4.41 11.18
C ALA A 103 7.65 -5.83 11.63
N GLY A 104 6.89 -6.59 10.84
CA GLY A 104 6.53 -7.98 11.15
C GLY A 104 7.71 -8.95 11.06
N LEU A 105 8.74 -8.62 10.28
CA LEU A 105 9.96 -9.41 10.13
C LEU A 105 11.02 -9.10 11.19
N GLN A 106 10.84 -8.05 12.01
CA GLN A 106 11.70 -7.77 13.16
C GLN A 106 11.60 -8.81 14.29
N ASP A 107 10.67 -9.79 14.20
CA ASP A 107 10.70 -11.00 15.02
C ASP A 107 12.03 -11.75 14.78
N ALA A 108 12.69 -12.14 15.87
CA ALA A 108 14.00 -12.80 15.87
C ALA A 108 14.08 -14.06 14.98
N ARG A 109 12.94 -14.65 14.61
CA ARG A 109 12.84 -15.78 13.68
C ARG A 109 13.19 -15.44 12.23
N TYR A 110 13.08 -14.17 11.82
CA TYR A 110 13.10 -13.77 10.41
C TYR A 110 14.12 -12.69 10.06
N GLN A 111 14.48 -11.84 11.02
CA GLN A 111 15.25 -10.60 10.83
C GLN A 111 16.38 -10.76 9.80
N HIS A 112 17.44 -11.54 10.11
CA HIS A 112 18.60 -11.66 9.22
C HIS A 112 18.37 -12.41 7.90
N ARG A 113 17.23 -13.09 7.72
CA ARG A 113 16.99 -13.90 6.52
C ARG A 113 16.40 -13.09 5.37
N PHE A 114 15.63 -12.03 5.68
CA PHE A 114 14.82 -11.31 4.71
C PHE A 114 15.07 -9.81 4.66
N ASP A 115 15.92 -9.24 5.52
CA ASP A 115 16.22 -7.79 5.56
C ASP A 115 16.51 -7.22 4.15
N VAL A 116 17.43 -7.84 3.40
CA VAL A 116 17.80 -7.38 2.04
C VAL A 116 16.62 -7.46 1.07
N THR A 117 15.78 -8.49 1.18
CA THR A 117 14.58 -8.64 0.34
C THR A 117 13.62 -7.48 0.56
N VAL A 118 13.36 -7.13 1.82
CA VAL A 118 12.42 -6.06 2.18
C VAL A 118 12.98 -4.69 1.80
N ASP A 119 14.26 -4.46 2.02
CA ASP A 119 14.95 -3.24 1.60
C ASP A 119 14.79 -3.01 0.10
N ASN A 120 15.01 -4.05 -0.70
CA ASN A 120 14.87 -3.96 -2.16
C ASN A 120 13.43 -3.67 -2.58
N ILE A 121 12.43 -4.37 -2.01
CA ILE A 121 11.02 -4.11 -2.25
C ILE A 121 10.67 -2.65 -1.95
N MET A 122 11.13 -2.14 -0.79
CA MET A 122 10.88 -0.77 -0.36
C MET A 122 11.55 0.25 -1.30
N ILE A 123 12.79 0.00 -1.72
CA ILE A 123 13.51 0.84 -2.68
C ILE A 123 12.77 0.87 -4.01
N ASP A 124 12.35 -0.28 -4.53
CA ASP A 124 11.63 -0.39 -5.80
C ASP A 124 10.28 0.34 -5.74
N PHE A 125 9.52 0.22 -4.66
CA PHE A 125 8.28 0.99 -4.48
C PHE A 125 8.53 2.51 -4.43
N LYS A 126 9.58 2.96 -3.73
CA LYS A 126 9.95 4.39 -3.69
C LYS A 126 10.39 4.90 -5.06
N LEU A 127 11.12 4.11 -5.82
CA LEU A 127 11.50 4.45 -7.19
C LEU A 127 10.27 4.51 -8.10
N ALA A 128 9.37 3.52 -8.02
CA ALA A 128 8.11 3.52 -8.75
C ALA A 128 7.26 4.77 -8.43
N LEU A 129 7.16 5.15 -7.16
CA LEU A 129 6.48 6.37 -6.73
C LEU A 129 7.12 7.61 -7.35
N ALA A 130 8.43 7.76 -7.22
CA ALA A 130 9.16 8.91 -7.76
C ALA A 130 9.01 9.05 -9.28
N ARG A 131 8.99 7.92 -10.01
CA ARG A 131 8.74 7.92 -11.47
C ARG A 131 7.31 8.31 -11.80
N THR A 132 6.34 7.80 -11.06
CA THR A 132 4.92 8.16 -11.23
C THR A 132 4.67 9.64 -10.95
N GLN A 133 5.29 10.21 -9.91
CA GLN A 133 5.23 11.65 -9.64
C GLN A 133 5.80 12.48 -10.79
N GLN A 134 6.90 12.04 -11.40
CA GLN A 134 7.48 12.71 -12.57
C GLN A 134 6.55 12.68 -13.77
N VAL A 135 5.83 11.57 -14.02
CA VAL A 135 4.84 11.47 -15.11
C VAL A 135 3.82 12.61 -15.06
N LEU A 136 3.36 12.99 -13.87
CA LEU A 136 2.37 14.04 -13.69
C LEU A 136 2.88 15.45 -14.04
N GLN A 137 4.20 15.62 -14.17
CA GLN A 137 4.83 16.89 -14.56
C GLN A 137 5.21 16.95 -16.04
N LEU A 138 5.11 15.83 -16.77
CA LEU A 138 5.53 15.74 -18.16
C LEU A 138 4.45 16.29 -19.11
N THR A 139 4.90 16.94 -20.17
CA THR A 139 4.03 17.54 -21.20
C THR A 139 4.04 16.78 -22.52
N ALA A 140 4.87 15.74 -22.63
CA ALA A 140 5.01 14.91 -23.82
C ALA A 140 4.63 13.45 -23.53
N LEU A 141 3.78 12.88 -24.38
CA LEU A 141 3.33 11.50 -24.23
C LEU A 141 4.47 10.48 -24.38
N GLY A 142 5.48 10.77 -25.21
CA GLY A 142 6.66 9.92 -25.36
C GLY A 142 7.42 9.74 -24.04
N ASP A 143 7.84 10.85 -23.44
CA ASP A 143 8.55 10.89 -22.16
C ASP A 143 7.70 10.28 -21.03
N THR A 144 6.39 10.55 -21.05
CA THR A 144 5.42 9.95 -20.10
C THR A 144 5.45 8.43 -20.17
N ARG A 145 5.44 7.85 -21.38
CA ARG A 145 5.49 6.40 -21.57
C ARG A 145 6.82 5.80 -21.16
N GLU A 146 7.94 6.46 -21.47
CA GLU A 146 9.25 6.05 -20.99
C GLU A 146 9.24 5.95 -19.46
N LYS A 147 8.70 6.97 -18.79
CA LYS A 147 8.66 7.00 -17.34
C LYS A 147 7.75 5.97 -16.71
N LEU A 148 6.61 5.70 -17.33
CA LEU A 148 5.72 4.62 -16.92
C LEU A 148 6.31 3.23 -17.16
N ASN A 149 7.15 3.06 -18.18
CA ASN A 149 7.90 1.81 -18.37
C ASN A 149 8.95 1.62 -17.26
N GLU A 150 9.65 2.68 -16.85
CA GLU A 150 10.51 2.64 -15.66
C GLU A 150 9.72 2.26 -14.40
N THR A 151 8.57 2.91 -14.15
CA THR A 151 7.68 2.55 -13.03
C THR A 151 7.29 1.08 -13.06
N THR A 152 6.89 0.57 -14.22
CA THR A 152 6.50 -0.83 -14.41
C THR A 152 7.66 -1.79 -14.11
N ALA A 153 8.89 -1.42 -14.49
CA ALA A 153 10.08 -2.22 -14.22
C ALA A 153 10.35 -2.34 -12.71
N PHE A 154 10.27 -1.23 -11.96
CA PHE A 154 10.44 -1.26 -10.50
C PHE A 154 9.33 -2.05 -9.80
N LEU A 155 8.06 -1.87 -10.20
CA LEU A 155 6.96 -2.67 -9.66
C LEU A 155 7.14 -4.17 -9.95
N SER A 156 7.68 -4.52 -11.13
CA SER A 156 7.96 -5.91 -11.50
C SER A 156 9.14 -6.48 -10.70
N ALA A 157 10.15 -5.67 -10.43
CA ALA A 157 11.28 -6.04 -9.57
C ALA A 157 10.81 -6.30 -8.13
N ALA A 158 10.02 -5.39 -7.54
CA ALA A 158 9.42 -5.56 -6.22
C ALA A 158 8.53 -6.82 -6.14
N LYS A 159 7.86 -7.20 -7.24
CA LYS A 159 7.07 -8.43 -7.30
C LYS A 159 7.95 -9.67 -7.21
N GLY A 160 9.07 -9.68 -7.93
CA GLY A 160 10.01 -10.79 -7.99
C GLY A 160 9.37 -12.10 -8.44
N ARG A 161 10.01 -13.22 -8.10
CA ARG A 161 9.54 -14.58 -8.32
C ARG A 161 9.53 -15.37 -7.02
N ALA A 162 8.76 -16.46 -7.00
CA ALA A 162 8.61 -17.31 -5.81
C ALA A 162 9.89 -18.09 -5.46
N ASP A 163 10.73 -18.37 -6.45
CA ASP A 163 11.94 -19.20 -6.38
C ASP A 163 13.25 -18.37 -6.39
N ASP A 164 13.15 -17.05 -6.26
CA ASP A 164 14.33 -16.18 -6.19
C ASP A 164 15.16 -16.46 -4.92
N VAL A 165 16.43 -16.03 -4.95
CA VAL A 165 17.28 -15.97 -3.76
C VAL A 165 17.02 -14.68 -2.97
N PRO A 166 17.25 -14.63 -1.65
CA PRO A 166 16.88 -13.46 -0.83
C PRO A 166 17.32 -12.09 -1.38
N PRO A 167 18.55 -11.90 -1.92
CA PRO A 167 18.97 -10.60 -2.45
C PRO A 167 18.25 -10.16 -3.73
N LEU A 168 17.60 -11.08 -4.44
CA LEU A 168 16.85 -10.81 -5.68
C LEU A 168 15.35 -11.03 -5.51
N GLY A 169 14.93 -11.57 -4.36
CA GLY A 169 13.55 -11.88 -4.08
C GLY A 169 12.69 -10.63 -3.97
N GLY A 170 11.39 -10.83 -4.19
CA GLY A 170 10.37 -9.80 -4.00
C GLY A 170 9.22 -10.33 -3.16
N ILE A 171 8.05 -9.72 -3.33
CA ILE A 171 6.84 -10.10 -2.61
C ILE A 171 6.48 -11.57 -2.83
N LEU A 172 6.61 -12.11 -4.05
CA LEU A 172 6.29 -13.52 -4.32
C LEU A 172 7.22 -14.50 -3.61
N PHE A 173 8.50 -14.13 -3.43
CA PHE A 173 9.43 -14.92 -2.64
C PHE A 173 8.99 -14.95 -1.17
N LEU A 174 8.61 -13.81 -0.60
CA LEU A 174 8.10 -13.76 0.78
C LEU A 174 6.81 -14.57 0.95
N VAL A 175 5.90 -14.55 -0.04
CA VAL A 175 4.71 -15.42 -0.05
C VAL A 175 5.13 -16.89 0.04
N ALA A 176 6.10 -17.31 -0.77
CA ALA A 176 6.55 -18.70 -0.81
C ALA A 176 7.24 -19.15 0.49
N GLN A 177 7.96 -18.26 1.17
CA GLN A 177 8.77 -18.59 2.33
C GLN A 177 8.06 -18.42 3.68
N ILE A 178 7.05 -17.55 3.75
CA ILE A 178 6.44 -17.11 5.02
C ILE A 178 4.94 -17.33 5.04
N ALA A 179 4.25 -17.15 3.91
CA ALA A 179 2.80 -17.17 3.88
C ALA A 179 2.20 -18.59 3.76
N GLN A 180 3.03 -19.63 3.78
CA GLN A 180 2.58 -21.02 3.85
C GLN A 180 2.30 -21.43 5.30
N PRO A 181 1.17 -22.11 5.59
CA PRO A 181 0.78 -22.52 6.94
C PRO A 181 1.71 -23.57 7.56
#